data_AF-A0A849PKU6-F1
#
_entry.id   AF-A0A849PKU6-F1
#
_cell.length_a   1.000
_cell.length_b   1.000
_cell.length_c   1.000
_cell.angle_alpha   90.00
_cell.angle_beta   90.00
_cell.angle_gamma   90.00
#
_symmetry.space_group_name_H-M   'P 1'
#
loop_
_entity.id
_entity.type
_entity.pdbx_description
1 polymer ?
#
loop_
_entity_poly.entity_id
_entity_poly.type
_entity_poly.pdbx_seq_one_letter_code
_entity_poly.pdbx_strand_id
1 'polypeptide(L)'
;INGLMHLNQRYDIWLRISKDAVEKGLNSFEPLAKATMMLFKNEMTFIEKMEALYITDADEIEKRLPEIRAIYEARDARTRDLHDEDVDTFYGCTLCQSFAPTNVCVVTPDRVSLCGAINWFDGRAAAKVDPEGPQFAIEKGKCIDPIGGEYEGVNEVAAASSQGEYSQIKLHSFFEYPHTSCGCFEVVGFYIPELDIIAWVDRDYADPAPNGLTFANMAGQTGGGKQVVGFLGIGINYFRSPKFIAADGGWNRVGWMPKHLKDRVIDDIPGDIVDAIATEEDATDLDSLKAFLIEKKHPIVAEWKTKEEAKVKEAGAKTPTAPAAPVPAPVAGAIPAAFPAAGMPAGIPMPVAGMSPGSGGGIKIILKNAKINIEQVIVEQTEE
;
A
#
# COMPACT_ATOMS: atom_id res chain seq x y z
N ILE A 1 -17.10 20.68 3.51
CA ILE A 1 -17.57 21.48 4.68
C ILE A 1 -16.35 21.85 5.49
N ASN A 2 -15.97 23.14 5.56
CA ASN A 2 -14.74 23.55 6.26
C ASN A 2 -14.88 23.26 7.77
N GLY A 3 -13.84 22.65 8.37
CA GLY A 3 -13.82 22.29 9.79
C GLY A 3 -14.51 20.96 10.14
N LEU A 4 -15.06 20.22 9.18
CA LEU A 4 -15.52 18.84 9.36
C LEU A 4 -14.50 17.86 8.78
N MET A 5 -14.09 16.89 9.58
CA MET A 5 -13.35 15.71 9.15
C MET A 5 -14.30 14.49 9.17
N HIS A 6 -14.31 13.73 8.08
CA HIS A 6 -15.00 12.44 7.97
C HIS A 6 -14.01 11.39 7.46
N LEU A 7 -13.85 10.30 8.20
CA LEU A 7 -13.02 9.15 7.83
C LEU A 7 -13.82 7.85 7.89
N ASN A 8 -13.25 6.80 7.31
CA ASN A 8 -13.80 5.44 7.29
C ASN A 8 -15.17 5.34 6.61
N GLN A 9 -15.88 4.24 6.88
CA GLN A 9 -17.06 3.82 6.14
C GLN A 9 -18.02 3.02 7.04
N ARG A 10 -19.30 2.94 6.67
CA ARG A 10 -20.33 2.14 7.36
C ARG A 10 -20.41 2.45 8.87
N TYR A 11 -20.25 1.46 9.73
CA TYR A 11 -20.31 1.58 11.19
C TYR A 11 -18.98 2.01 11.82
N ASP A 12 -17.89 2.12 11.05
CA ASP A 12 -16.57 2.53 11.51
C ASP A 12 -16.31 4.03 11.27
N ILE A 13 -17.32 4.78 10.82
CA ILE A 13 -17.20 6.21 10.49
C ILE A 13 -16.67 7.00 11.68
N TRP A 14 -15.67 7.82 11.42
CA TRP A 14 -15.12 8.75 12.41
C TRP A 14 -15.27 10.20 11.98
N LEU A 15 -16.00 10.96 12.79
CA LEU A 15 -16.24 12.39 12.57
C LEU A 15 -15.53 13.24 13.61
N ARG A 16 -14.91 14.35 13.17
CA ARG A 16 -14.45 15.43 14.05
C ARG A 16 -14.92 16.78 13.52
N ILE A 17 -15.39 17.64 14.40
CA ILE A 17 -15.78 19.02 14.10
C ILE A 17 -14.83 19.96 14.83
N SER A 18 -14.25 20.93 14.11
CA SER A 18 -13.35 21.91 14.69
C SER A 18 -14.10 22.93 15.56
N LYS A 19 -13.42 23.46 16.58
CA LYS A 19 -13.97 24.53 17.44
C LYS A 19 -14.35 25.76 16.60
N ASP A 20 -13.50 26.14 15.66
CA ASP A 20 -13.75 27.24 14.72
C ASP A 20 -15.05 27.08 13.92
N ALA A 21 -15.41 25.85 13.51
CA ALA A 21 -16.65 25.61 12.77
C ALA A 21 -17.87 25.82 13.66
N VAL A 22 -17.80 25.39 14.93
CA VAL A 22 -18.83 25.61 15.94
C VAL A 22 -18.98 27.11 16.24
N GLU A 23 -17.87 27.82 16.45
CA GLU A 23 -17.84 29.27 16.67
C GLU A 23 -18.44 30.05 15.50
N LYS A 24 -18.27 29.56 14.27
CA LYS A 24 -18.86 30.13 13.05
C LYS A 24 -20.32 29.72 12.81
N GLY A 25 -20.93 28.95 13.70
CA GLY A 25 -22.37 28.67 13.70
C GLY A 25 -22.77 27.24 13.34
N LEU A 26 -21.85 26.29 13.23
CA LEU A 26 -22.18 24.87 13.07
C LEU A 26 -22.62 24.26 14.41
N ASN A 27 -23.77 24.71 14.91
CA ASN A 27 -24.34 24.33 16.21
C ASN A 27 -25.42 23.23 16.11
N SER A 28 -25.66 22.69 14.91
CA SER A 28 -26.54 21.55 14.67
C SER A 28 -26.07 20.76 13.45
N PHE A 29 -26.62 19.56 13.23
CA PHE A 29 -26.32 18.75 12.05
C PHE A 29 -27.17 19.10 10.82
N GLU A 30 -28.18 19.97 10.94
CA GLU A 30 -29.00 20.36 9.79
C GLU A 30 -28.22 20.99 8.63
N PRO A 31 -27.22 21.86 8.85
CA PRO A 31 -26.40 22.38 7.75
C PRO A 31 -25.61 21.27 7.06
N LEU A 32 -25.13 20.26 7.81
CA LEU A 32 -24.47 19.09 7.24
C LEU A 32 -25.45 18.30 6.37
N ALA A 33 -26.65 18.04 6.89
CA ALA A 33 -27.73 17.38 6.17
C ALA A 33 -28.03 18.09 4.84
N LYS A 34 -28.32 19.39 4.91
CA LYS A 34 -28.67 20.22 3.75
C LYS A 34 -27.56 20.23 2.70
N ALA A 35 -26.30 20.38 3.12
CA ALA A 35 -25.16 20.36 2.22
C ALA A 35 -24.99 18.99 1.54
N THR A 36 -25.03 17.90 2.31
CA THR A 36 -24.91 16.54 1.77
C THR A 36 -26.07 16.20 0.84
N MET A 37 -27.30 16.52 1.22
CA MET A 37 -28.49 16.30 0.39
C MET A 37 -28.45 17.10 -0.92
N MET A 38 -27.96 18.34 -0.87
CA MET A 38 -27.74 19.16 -2.07
C MET A 38 -26.73 18.50 -3.00
N LEU A 39 -25.58 18.04 -2.48
CA LEU A 39 -24.56 17.35 -3.27
C LEU A 39 -25.13 16.09 -3.93
N PHE A 40 -25.82 15.22 -3.17
CA PHE A 40 -26.45 14.04 -3.75
C PHE A 40 -27.45 14.37 -4.84
N LYS A 41 -28.29 15.41 -4.68
CA LYS A 41 -29.25 15.79 -5.73
C LYS A 41 -28.60 16.37 -6.98
N ASN A 42 -27.46 17.05 -6.83
CA ASN A 42 -26.70 17.59 -7.95
C ASN A 42 -26.03 16.47 -8.75
N GLU A 43 -25.39 15.52 -8.07
CA GLU A 43 -24.66 14.42 -8.71
C GLU A 43 -25.60 13.30 -9.20
N MET A 44 -26.67 13.01 -8.44
CA MET A 44 -27.62 11.93 -8.71
C MET A 44 -29.01 12.52 -8.98
N THR A 45 -29.17 13.08 -10.18
CA THR A 45 -30.40 13.80 -10.59
C THR A 45 -31.67 12.94 -10.60
N PHE A 46 -31.54 11.61 -10.54
CA PHE A 46 -32.66 10.67 -10.39
C PHE A 46 -33.23 10.60 -8.97
N ILE A 47 -32.63 11.28 -7.98
CA ILE A 47 -33.14 11.33 -6.61
C ILE A 47 -34.27 12.37 -6.50
N GLU A 48 -35.51 11.88 -6.38
CA GLU A 48 -36.69 12.76 -6.23
C GLU A 48 -36.80 13.35 -4.82
N LYS A 49 -36.79 12.48 -3.81
CA LYS A 49 -36.98 12.81 -2.38
C LYS A 49 -35.83 12.28 -1.57
N MET A 50 -35.45 13.02 -0.54
CA MET A 50 -34.36 12.65 0.36
C MET A 50 -34.70 13.14 1.77
N GLU A 51 -34.35 12.33 2.75
CA GLU A 51 -34.42 12.62 4.18
C GLU A 51 -33.07 12.27 4.80
N ALA A 52 -32.64 13.05 5.78
CA ALA A 52 -31.44 12.78 6.55
C ALA A 52 -31.80 12.77 8.05
N LEU A 53 -31.52 11.64 8.70
CA LEU A 53 -31.73 11.46 10.14
C LEU A 53 -30.36 11.32 10.84
N TYR A 54 -30.07 12.23 11.77
CA TYR A 54 -28.90 12.15 12.63
C TYR A 54 -29.34 11.71 14.02
N ILE A 55 -28.79 10.59 14.50
CA ILE A 55 -29.09 10.02 15.81
C ILE A 55 -27.86 10.21 16.69
N THR A 56 -28.02 10.90 17.82
CA THR A 56 -26.96 11.08 18.84
C THR A 56 -27.31 10.44 20.18
N ASP A 57 -28.51 9.90 20.31
CA ASP A 57 -28.93 9.16 21.49
C ASP A 57 -28.28 7.78 21.49
N ALA A 58 -27.54 7.46 22.55
CA ALA A 58 -26.76 6.22 22.63
C ALA A 58 -27.64 4.97 22.61
N ASP A 59 -28.74 4.97 23.36
CA ASP A 59 -29.66 3.83 23.46
C ASP A 59 -30.34 3.54 22.11
N GLU A 60 -30.71 4.57 21.36
CA GLU A 60 -31.28 4.44 20.02
C GLU A 60 -30.25 3.93 19.00
N ILE A 61 -28.99 4.35 19.10
CA ILE A 61 -27.90 3.83 18.27
C ILE A 61 -27.73 2.33 18.53
N GLU A 62 -27.61 1.93 19.80
CA GLU A 62 -27.42 0.51 20.18
C GLU A 62 -28.53 -0.39 19.67
N LYS A 63 -29.79 0.07 19.70
CA LYS A 63 -30.94 -0.69 19.16
C LYS A 63 -30.89 -0.89 17.65
N ARG A 64 -30.33 0.08 16.90
CA ARG A 64 -30.29 0.05 15.42
C ARG A 64 -29.06 -0.64 14.86
N LEU A 65 -27.96 -0.69 15.61
CA LEU A 65 -26.70 -1.29 15.16
C LEU A 65 -26.85 -2.73 14.63
N PRO A 66 -27.64 -3.64 15.24
CA PRO A 66 -27.84 -4.99 14.71
C PRO A 66 -28.44 -5.01 13.31
N GLU A 67 -29.47 -4.19 13.06
CA GLU A 67 -30.11 -4.08 11.74
C GLU A 67 -29.13 -3.52 10.69
N ILE A 68 -28.40 -2.47 11.05
CA ILE A 68 -27.40 -1.84 10.18
C ILE A 68 -26.29 -2.84 9.81
N ARG A 69 -25.80 -3.63 10.78
CA ARG A 69 -24.81 -4.69 10.55
C ARG A 69 -25.34 -5.76 9.58
N ALA A 70 -26.57 -6.22 9.77
CA ALA A 70 -27.19 -7.21 8.88
C ALA A 70 -27.28 -6.73 7.43
N ILE A 71 -27.56 -5.43 7.19
CA ILE A 71 -27.55 -4.85 5.83
C ILE A 71 -26.16 -4.97 5.20
N TYR A 72 -25.10 -4.66 5.96
CA TYR A 72 -23.74 -4.71 5.44
C TYR A 72 -23.23 -6.14 5.24
N GLU A 73 -23.56 -7.05 6.15
CA GLU A 73 -23.29 -8.48 6.00
C GLU A 73 -23.93 -9.04 4.74
N ALA A 74 -25.20 -8.68 4.47
CA ALA A 74 -25.88 -9.08 3.25
C ALA A 74 -25.22 -8.49 1.99
N ARG A 75 -24.73 -7.25 2.05
CA ARG A 75 -23.99 -6.64 0.92
C ARG A 75 -22.69 -7.36 0.64
N ASP A 76 -21.95 -7.69 1.70
CA ASP A 76 -20.65 -8.35 1.65
C ASP A 76 -20.77 -9.83 1.26
N ALA A 77 -21.85 -10.52 1.66
CA ALA A 77 -22.15 -11.89 1.26
C ALA A 77 -22.27 -12.03 -0.26
N ARG A 78 -22.79 -11.02 -0.96
CA ARG A 78 -22.97 -11.06 -2.42
C ARG A 78 -21.64 -11.17 -3.18
N THR A 79 -20.53 -10.70 -2.62
CA THR A 79 -19.21 -10.77 -3.26
C THR A 79 -18.41 -12.00 -2.87
N ARG A 80 -18.90 -12.85 -1.94
CA ARG A 80 -18.12 -13.99 -1.45
C ARG A 80 -17.92 -15.09 -2.49
N ASP A 81 -18.96 -15.34 -3.30
CA ASP A 81 -18.98 -16.43 -4.29
C ASP A 81 -18.61 -15.94 -5.70
N LEU A 82 -18.02 -14.74 -5.82
CA LEU A 82 -17.57 -14.18 -7.08
C LEU A 82 -16.05 -14.02 -7.02
N HIS A 83 -15.34 -14.61 -7.97
CA HIS A 83 -13.89 -14.53 -8.06
C HIS A 83 -13.45 -13.76 -9.30
N ASP A 84 -12.19 -13.36 -9.33
CA ASP A 84 -11.63 -12.62 -10.47
C ASP A 84 -11.70 -13.40 -11.78
N GLU A 85 -11.70 -14.74 -11.70
CA GLU A 85 -11.86 -15.65 -12.83
C GLU A 85 -13.27 -15.59 -13.45
N ASP A 86 -14.29 -15.26 -12.65
CA ASP A 86 -15.70 -15.27 -13.06
C ASP A 86 -16.13 -14.01 -13.82
N VAL A 87 -15.28 -12.98 -13.85
CA VAL A 87 -15.58 -11.68 -14.44
C VAL A 87 -14.57 -11.32 -15.53
N ASP A 88 -15.01 -10.61 -16.56
CA ASP A 88 -14.15 -10.06 -17.62
C ASP A 88 -13.75 -8.60 -17.38
N THR A 89 -14.33 -7.99 -16.34
CA THR A 89 -14.26 -6.56 -16.07
C THR A 89 -13.92 -6.33 -14.60
N PHE A 90 -12.93 -5.49 -14.34
CA PHE A 90 -12.63 -4.92 -13.03
C PHE A 90 -13.05 -3.45 -12.98
N TYR A 91 -12.87 -2.80 -11.84
CA TYR A 91 -13.21 -1.39 -11.68
C TYR A 91 -12.05 -0.59 -11.11
N GLY A 92 -11.73 0.50 -11.80
CA GLY A 92 -10.78 1.50 -11.34
C GLY A 92 -11.45 2.53 -10.44
N CYS A 93 -10.69 3.16 -9.55
CA CYS A 93 -11.13 4.32 -8.79
C CYS A 93 -10.00 5.32 -8.58
N THR A 94 -10.23 6.57 -9.02
CA THR A 94 -9.28 7.71 -8.92
C THR A 94 -9.75 8.79 -7.95
N LEU A 95 -10.82 8.55 -7.17
CA LEU A 95 -11.41 9.53 -6.25
C LEU A 95 -10.39 10.13 -5.27
N CYS A 96 -9.38 9.35 -4.89
CA CYS A 96 -8.34 9.75 -3.94
C CYS A 96 -7.15 10.49 -4.59
N GLN A 97 -7.16 10.73 -5.91
CA GLN A 97 -6.08 11.47 -6.58
C GLN A 97 -6.01 12.94 -6.16
N SER A 98 -7.04 13.46 -5.51
CA SER A 98 -7.02 14.78 -4.88
C SER A 98 -5.90 14.97 -3.83
N PHE A 99 -5.44 13.88 -3.19
CA PHE A 99 -4.34 13.90 -2.22
C PHE A 99 -3.23 12.87 -2.49
N ALA A 100 -3.46 11.90 -3.38
CA ALA A 100 -2.45 10.96 -3.86
C ALA A 100 -2.48 10.89 -5.39
N PRO A 101 -1.88 11.87 -6.11
CA PRO A 101 -2.13 12.11 -7.54
C PRO A 101 -1.80 10.95 -8.48
N THR A 102 -0.87 10.07 -8.08
CA THR A 102 -0.46 8.91 -8.87
C THR A 102 -1.17 7.62 -8.46
N ASN A 103 -2.09 7.68 -7.47
CA ASN A 103 -2.83 6.51 -7.00
C ASN A 103 -3.95 6.14 -7.96
N VAL A 104 -4.11 4.84 -8.23
CA VAL A 104 -5.35 4.27 -8.76
C VAL A 104 -5.70 3.03 -7.94
N CYS A 105 -6.95 2.93 -7.48
CA CYS A 105 -7.45 1.69 -6.89
C CYS A 105 -8.00 0.79 -7.98
N VAL A 106 -7.62 -0.49 -7.96
CA VAL A 106 -8.23 -1.54 -8.78
C VAL A 106 -9.04 -2.44 -7.85
N VAL A 107 -10.34 -2.51 -8.12
CA VAL A 107 -11.33 -3.25 -7.34
C VAL A 107 -11.78 -4.45 -8.15
N THR A 108 -11.61 -5.62 -7.56
CA THR A 108 -11.98 -6.91 -8.16
C THR A 108 -12.90 -7.67 -7.19
N PRO A 109 -13.52 -8.78 -7.61
CA PRO A 109 -14.26 -9.63 -6.69
C PRO A 109 -13.39 -10.12 -5.52
N ASP A 110 -12.15 -10.54 -5.77
CA ASP A 110 -11.22 -11.02 -4.74
C ASP A 110 -10.39 -9.90 -4.07
N ARG A 111 -10.53 -8.64 -4.48
CA ARG A 111 -9.85 -7.48 -3.86
C ARG A 111 -10.76 -6.25 -3.77
N VAL A 112 -11.32 -6.05 -2.57
CA VAL A 112 -12.04 -4.83 -2.21
C VAL A 112 -11.10 -3.61 -2.26
N SER A 113 -11.65 -2.42 -2.46
CA SER A 113 -10.86 -1.18 -2.36
C SER A 113 -10.18 -1.06 -1.00
N LEU A 114 -9.03 -0.39 -0.98
CA LEU A 114 -8.26 -0.21 0.26
C LEU A 114 -9.06 0.52 1.35
N CYS A 115 -10.06 1.34 0.99
CA CYS A 115 -10.91 2.04 1.96
C CYS A 115 -12.04 1.18 2.53
N GLY A 116 -12.21 -0.07 2.08
CA GLY A 116 -13.29 -0.97 2.49
C GLY A 116 -14.69 -0.61 1.96
N ALA A 117 -14.86 0.59 1.40
CA ALA A 117 -16.16 1.14 1.04
C ALA A 117 -16.64 0.81 -0.37
N ILE A 118 -15.78 0.25 -1.23
CA ILE A 118 -16.10 -0.05 -2.63
C ILE A 118 -15.73 -1.50 -2.92
N ASN A 119 -16.75 -2.34 -3.04
CA ASN A 119 -16.59 -3.68 -3.60
C ASN A 119 -16.85 -3.69 -5.12
N TRP A 120 -16.67 -4.85 -5.76
CA TRP A 120 -16.84 -4.98 -7.21
C TRP A 120 -18.22 -4.54 -7.71
N PHE A 121 -19.30 -4.87 -6.99
CA PHE A 121 -20.66 -4.44 -7.37
C PHE A 121 -20.87 -2.94 -7.19
N ASP A 122 -20.26 -2.34 -6.17
CA ASP A 122 -20.29 -0.89 -5.95
C ASP A 122 -19.55 -0.17 -7.10
N GLY A 123 -18.38 -0.67 -7.51
CA GLY A 123 -17.64 -0.18 -8.68
C GLY A 123 -18.46 -0.26 -9.96
N ARG A 124 -19.11 -1.41 -10.20
CA ARG A 124 -20.04 -1.61 -11.32
C ARG A 124 -21.22 -0.65 -11.31
N ALA A 125 -21.82 -0.43 -10.14
CA ALA A 125 -22.94 0.48 -10.01
C ALA A 125 -22.50 1.92 -10.26
N ALA A 126 -21.39 2.36 -9.64
CA ALA A 126 -20.84 3.71 -9.79
C ALA A 126 -20.50 4.03 -11.26
N ALA A 127 -19.75 3.17 -11.94
CA ALA A 127 -19.37 3.37 -13.35
C ALA A 127 -20.58 3.38 -14.32
N LYS A 128 -21.72 2.80 -13.94
CA LYS A 128 -22.97 2.87 -14.73
C LYS A 128 -23.79 4.11 -14.43
N VAL A 129 -23.81 4.52 -13.17
CA VAL A 129 -24.55 5.69 -12.70
C VAL A 129 -23.90 6.98 -13.21
N ASP A 130 -22.57 7.03 -13.18
CA ASP A 130 -21.78 8.16 -13.65
C ASP A 130 -20.58 7.67 -14.47
N PRO A 131 -20.74 7.49 -15.80
CA PRO A 131 -19.68 6.99 -16.68
C PRO A 131 -18.44 7.89 -16.79
N GLU A 132 -18.59 9.19 -16.53
CA GLU A 132 -17.50 10.17 -16.51
C GLU A 132 -16.94 10.38 -15.10
N GLY A 133 -17.45 9.62 -14.13
CA GLY A 133 -17.08 9.69 -12.74
C GLY A 133 -15.70 9.08 -12.42
N PRO A 134 -15.26 9.17 -11.16
CA PRO A 134 -13.95 8.66 -10.76
C PRO A 134 -13.87 7.14 -10.68
N GLN A 135 -15.00 6.43 -10.81
CA GLN A 135 -15.04 4.97 -10.91
C GLN A 135 -15.38 4.54 -12.34
N PHE A 136 -14.53 3.71 -12.93
CA PHE A 136 -14.64 3.34 -14.34
C PHE A 136 -14.34 1.86 -14.54
N ALA A 137 -14.85 1.29 -15.63
CA ALA A 137 -14.61 -0.10 -16.00
C ALA A 137 -13.17 -0.28 -16.51
N ILE A 138 -12.55 -1.40 -16.14
CA ILE A 138 -11.26 -1.87 -16.64
C ILE A 138 -11.52 -3.20 -17.33
N GLU A 139 -11.37 -3.25 -18.65
CA GLU A 139 -11.35 -4.54 -19.36
C GLU A 139 -10.14 -5.33 -18.86
N LYS A 140 -10.36 -6.57 -18.41
CA LYS A 140 -9.29 -7.36 -17.76
C LYS A 140 -8.11 -7.62 -18.72
N GLY A 141 -8.38 -7.80 -20.00
CA GLY A 141 -7.35 -8.17 -20.98
C GLY A 141 -6.73 -9.54 -20.66
N LYS A 142 -5.50 -9.78 -21.14
CA LYS A 142 -4.80 -11.04 -20.89
C LYS A 142 -4.30 -11.12 -19.44
N CYS A 143 -4.48 -12.29 -18.83
CA CYS A 143 -3.84 -12.64 -17.57
C CYS A 143 -2.35 -12.93 -17.80
N ILE A 144 -1.46 -12.17 -17.16
CA ILE A 144 0.00 -12.31 -17.22
C ILE A 144 0.48 -13.21 -16.08
N ASP A 145 0.00 -12.95 -14.87
CA ASP A 145 0.33 -13.72 -13.66
C ASP A 145 -0.96 -14.02 -12.88
N PRO A 146 -1.44 -15.28 -12.89
CA PRO A 146 -2.67 -15.65 -12.21
C PRO A 146 -2.55 -15.67 -10.68
N ILE A 147 -1.34 -15.82 -10.13
CA ILE A 147 -1.13 -15.88 -8.67
C ILE A 147 -1.01 -14.44 -8.13
N GLY A 148 -0.17 -13.63 -8.77
CA GLY A 148 -0.01 -12.22 -8.45
C GLY A 148 -1.19 -11.35 -8.87
N GLY A 149 -2.08 -11.85 -9.74
CA GLY A 149 -3.18 -11.08 -10.30
C GLY A 149 -2.67 -9.94 -11.18
N GLU A 150 -1.75 -10.23 -12.11
CA GLU A 150 -1.28 -9.28 -13.11
C GLU A 150 -2.06 -9.44 -14.41
N TYR A 151 -2.58 -8.32 -14.92
CA TYR A 151 -3.43 -8.29 -16.10
C TYR A 151 -3.05 -7.12 -17.00
N GLU A 152 -3.07 -7.33 -18.33
CA GLU A 152 -2.70 -6.29 -19.30
C GLU A 152 -3.52 -5.02 -19.14
N GLY A 153 -4.85 -5.12 -19.03
CA GLY A 153 -5.72 -3.95 -18.90
C GLY A 153 -5.54 -3.20 -17.56
N VAL A 154 -5.17 -3.93 -16.50
CA VAL A 154 -4.80 -3.32 -15.22
C VAL A 154 -3.49 -2.52 -15.35
N ASN A 155 -2.48 -3.07 -16.03
CA ASN A 155 -1.21 -2.40 -16.26
C ASN A 155 -1.37 -1.14 -17.15
N GLU A 156 -2.22 -1.19 -18.17
CA GLU A 156 -2.54 -0.03 -19.00
C GLU A 156 -3.16 1.11 -18.18
N VAL A 157 -4.14 0.79 -17.33
CA VAL A 157 -4.77 1.76 -16.43
C VAL A 157 -3.77 2.28 -15.38
N ALA A 158 -2.92 1.41 -14.86
CA ALA A 158 -1.85 1.80 -13.92
C ALA A 158 -0.96 2.88 -14.55
N ALA A 159 -0.40 2.61 -15.73
CA ALA A 159 0.48 3.54 -16.43
C ALA A 159 -0.21 4.87 -16.77
N ALA A 160 -1.46 4.82 -17.27
CA ALA A 160 -2.21 6.00 -17.65
C ALA A 160 -2.61 6.85 -16.43
N SER A 161 -3.19 6.22 -15.40
CA SER A 161 -3.74 6.92 -14.23
C SER A 161 -2.65 7.39 -13.27
N SER A 162 -1.49 6.74 -13.26
CA SER A 162 -0.35 7.13 -12.42
C SER A 162 0.57 8.17 -13.08
N GLN A 163 0.24 8.64 -14.29
CA GLN A 163 1.09 9.57 -15.06
C GLN A 163 2.51 9.02 -15.29
N GLY A 164 2.63 7.70 -15.45
CA GLY A 164 3.92 7.02 -15.68
C GLY A 164 4.77 6.75 -14.43
N GLU A 165 4.31 7.08 -13.22
CA GLU A 165 5.04 6.74 -11.97
C GLU A 165 5.30 5.24 -11.81
N TYR A 166 4.35 4.40 -12.24
CA TYR A 166 4.49 2.94 -12.32
C TYR A 166 3.65 2.42 -13.48
N SER A 167 4.00 1.26 -14.02
CA SER A 167 3.34 0.68 -15.20
C SER A 167 2.68 -0.67 -14.92
N GLN A 168 2.82 -1.20 -13.71
CA GLN A 168 2.39 -2.55 -13.36
C GLN A 168 1.75 -2.58 -11.98
N ILE A 169 0.70 -3.38 -11.83
CA ILE A 169 0.10 -3.71 -10.54
C ILE A 169 -0.13 -5.22 -10.50
N LYS A 170 0.39 -5.87 -9.47
CA LYS A 170 -0.02 -7.22 -9.05
C LYS A 170 -1.05 -7.10 -7.94
N LEU A 171 -2.29 -7.48 -8.26
CA LEU A 171 -3.44 -7.36 -7.36
C LEU A 171 -3.31 -8.21 -6.09
N HIS A 172 -2.45 -9.22 -6.06
CA HIS A 172 -2.33 -10.13 -4.92
C HIS A 172 -0.88 -10.31 -4.48
N SER A 173 -0.04 -9.29 -4.72
CA SER A 173 1.30 -9.20 -4.17
C SER A 173 1.49 -8.01 -3.23
N PHE A 174 2.33 -8.24 -2.23
CA PHE A 174 2.86 -7.33 -1.25
C PHE A 174 4.26 -6.83 -1.64
N PHE A 175 5.06 -7.65 -2.35
CA PHE A 175 6.44 -7.33 -2.70
C PHE A 175 6.64 -6.92 -4.15
N GLU A 176 6.06 -7.66 -5.10
CA GLU A 176 6.29 -7.45 -6.52
C GLU A 176 5.18 -6.59 -7.12
N TYR A 177 5.51 -5.40 -7.60
CA TYR A 177 4.56 -4.41 -8.13
C TYR A 177 3.30 -4.25 -7.26
N PRO A 178 3.46 -4.00 -5.95
CA PRO A 178 2.33 -3.95 -5.04
C PRO A 178 1.36 -2.85 -5.49
N HIS A 179 0.09 -3.09 -5.23
CA HIS A 179 -0.93 -2.07 -5.42
C HIS A 179 -0.59 -0.81 -4.59
N THR A 180 -0.79 0.38 -5.16
CA THR A 180 -0.50 1.64 -4.47
C THR A 180 -1.51 1.95 -3.37
N SER A 181 -1.15 2.83 -2.43
CA SER A 181 -2.03 3.25 -1.34
C SER A 181 -2.19 4.76 -1.31
N CYS A 182 -3.41 5.24 -1.16
CA CYS A 182 -3.67 6.68 -1.05
C CYS A 182 -3.47 7.16 0.40
N GLY A 183 -4.42 6.90 1.30
CA GLY A 183 -4.39 7.37 2.69
C GLY A 183 -5.63 7.03 3.53
N CYS A 184 -6.71 6.59 2.87
CA CYS A 184 -7.93 6.15 3.53
C CYS A 184 -8.00 4.63 3.75
N PHE A 185 -6.88 3.91 3.69
CA PHE A 185 -6.85 2.49 4.01
C PHE A 185 -7.26 2.23 5.46
N GLU A 186 -7.95 1.13 5.69
CA GLU A 186 -8.40 0.70 7.01
C GLU A 186 -7.25 0.04 7.78
N VAL A 187 -6.41 -0.72 7.07
CA VAL A 187 -5.30 -1.50 7.63
C VAL A 187 -4.03 -1.25 6.83
N VAL A 188 -2.89 -1.20 7.52
CA VAL A 188 -1.56 -1.18 6.92
C VAL A 188 -0.83 -2.48 7.26
N GLY A 189 -0.35 -3.16 6.23
CA GLY A 189 0.60 -4.25 6.36
C GLY A 189 2.02 -3.71 6.28
N PHE A 190 2.92 -4.25 7.08
CA PHE A 190 4.34 -3.93 7.06
C PHE A 190 5.18 -5.19 7.16
N TYR A 191 6.27 -5.23 6.40
CA TYR A 191 7.19 -6.35 6.39
C TYR A 191 8.21 -6.24 7.54
N ILE A 192 8.49 -7.35 8.22
CA ILE A 192 9.54 -7.46 9.25
C ILE A 192 10.66 -8.37 8.70
N PRO A 193 11.74 -7.80 8.14
CA PRO A 193 12.80 -8.56 7.47
C PRO A 193 13.51 -9.57 8.36
N GLU A 194 13.71 -9.25 9.65
CA GLU A 194 14.42 -10.07 10.63
C GLU A 194 13.71 -11.41 10.89
N LEU A 195 12.39 -11.42 10.71
CA LEU A 195 11.51 -12.57 10.95
C LEU A 195 10.90 -13.10 9.66
N ASP A 196 11.08 -12.40 8.54
CA ASP A 196 10.55 -12.78 7.24
C ASP A 196 9.01 -12.94 7.28
N ILE A 197 8.31 -12.08 8.04
CA ILE A 197 6.84 -12.07 8.15
C ILE A 197 6.26 -10.72 7.73
N ILE A 198 4.96 -10.69 7.49
CA ILE A 198 4.16 -9.48 7.38
C ILE A 198 3.32 -9.35 8.65
N ALA A 199 3.26 -8.14 9.20
CA ALA A 199 2.41 -7.78 10.32
C ALA A 199 1.39 -6.73 9.86
N TRP A 200 0.22 -6.68 10.51
CA TRP A 200 -0.90 -5.83 10.09
C TRP A 200 -1.43 -5.00 11.24
N VAL A 201 -1.70 -3.72 11.01
CA VAL A 201 -2.23 -2.79 12.01
C VAL A 201 -3.35 -1.98 11.38
N ASP A 202 -4.50 -1.91 12.03
CA ASP A 202 -5.61 -1.06 11.63
C ASP A 202 -5.53 0.33 12.28
N ARG A 203 -6.33 1.25 11.76
CA ARG A 203 -6.31 2.67 12.14
C ARG A 203 -6.60 2.93 13.62
N ASP A 204 -7.31 2.03 14.30
CA ASP A 204 -7.76 2.24 15.68
C ASP A 204 -6.71 1.78 16.71
N TYR A 205 -5.66 1.07 16.29
CA TYR A 205 -4.54 0.72 17.14
C TYR A 205 -3.62 1.94 17.39
N ALA A 206 -3.57 2.39 18.65
CA ALA A 206 -2.84 3.60 19.04
C ALA A 206 -1.38 3.34 19.45
N ASP A 207 -1.06 2.12 19.84
CA ASP A 207 0.24 1.77 20.40
C ASP A 207 1.29 1.47 19.30
N PRO A 208 2.59 1.44 19.65
CA PRO A 208 3.61 0.94 18.75
C PRO A 208 3.43 -0.56 18.46
N ALA A 209 3.68 -0.96 17.21
CA ALA A 209 3.79 -2.35 16.82
C ALA A 209 5.21 -2.90 17.15
N PRO A 210 5.51 -4.20 16.98
CA PRO A 210 6.81 -4.79 17.34
C PRO A 210 8.04 -4.19 16.63
N ASN A 211 7.84 -3.45 15.54
CA ASN A 211 8.89 -2.67 14.85
C ASN A 211 9.11 -1.27 15.46
N GLY A 212 8.40 -0.91 16.53
CA GLY A 212 8.44 0.39 17.20
C GLY A 212 7.68 1.51 16.49
N LEU A 213 6.95 1.23 15.41
CA LEU A 213 6.18 2.23 14.65
C LEU A 213 4.71 2.22 15.06
N THR A 214 4.10 3.40 15.13
CA THR A 214 2.64 3.55 15.24
C THR A 214 1.97 3.45 13.87
N PHE A 215 0.64 3.25 13.83
CA PHE A 215 -0.13 3.32 12.59
C PHE A 215 0.14 4.61 11.81
N ALA A 216 0.20 5.76 12.50
CA ALA A 216 0.44 7.06 11.87
C ALA A 216 1.82 7.13 11.19
N ASN A 217 2.86 6.57 11.81
CA ASN A 217 4.20 6.52 11.20
C ASN A 217 4.22 5.65 9.94
N MET A 218 3.54 4.50 9.98
CA MET A 218 3.46 3.57 8.86
C MET A 218 2.58 4.14 7.73
N ALA A 219 1.47 4.79 8.08
CA ALA A 219 0.59 5.42 7.10
C ALA A 219 1.30 6.51 6.29
N GLY A 220 2.17 7.29 6.94
CA GLY A 220 3.01 8.29 6.27
C GLY A 220 4.02 7.70 5.27
N GLN A 221 4.44 6.45 5.46
CA GLN A 221 5.35 5.74 4.54
C GLN A 221 4.60 4.99 3.43
N THR A 222 3.38 4.53 3.72
CA THR A 222 2.59 3.67 2.82
C THR A 222 1.81 4.50 1.80
N GLY A 223 1.27 5.64 2.22
CA GLY A 223 0.39 6.48 1.41
C GLY A 223 1.09 7.25 0.29
N GLY A 224 0.30 8.07 -0.41
CA GLY A 224 0.82 8.99 -1.44
C GLY A 224 0.82 8.45 -2.87
N GLY A 225 0.24 7.27 -3.11
CA GLY A 225 0.01 6.75 -4.46
C GLY A 225 1.24 6.19 -5.15
N LYS A 226 2.23 5.75 -4.38
CA LYS A 226 3.46 5.12 -4.88
C LYS A 226 3.48 3.63 -4.57
N GLN A 227 4.27 2.87 -5.31
CA GLN A 227 4.55 1.48 -4.98
C GLN A 227 5.64 1.43 -3.91
N VAL A 228 5.25 1.08 -2.69
CA VAL A 228 6.15 1.03 -1.54
C VAL A 228 6.37 -0.43 -1.17
N VAL A 229 7.49 -1.00 -1.57
CA VAL A 229 7.83 -2.38 -1.21
C VAL A 229 8.07 -2.44 0.30
N GLY A 230 7.37 -3.36 0.97
CA GLY A 230 7.46 -3.51 2.43
C GLY A 230 6.29 -2.88 3.19
N PHE A 231 5.42 -2.10 2.54
CA PHE A 231 4.23 -1.51 3.15
C PHE A 231 3.04 -1.55 2.20
N LEU A 232 1.85 -1.95 2.69
CA LEU A 232 0.65 -2.04 1.85
C LEU A 232 -0.61 -1.66 2.63
N GLY A 233 -1.35 -0.66 2.14
CA GLY A 233 -2.67 -0.31 2.65
C GLY A 233 -3.77 -1.17 2.03
N ILE A 234 -4.66 -1.73 2.86
CA ILE A 234 -5.79 -2.56 2.42
C ILE A 234 -7.08 -2.20 3.17
N GLY A 235 -8.20 -2.63 2.60
CA GLY A 235 -9.49 -2.67 3.30
C GLY A 235 -9.57 -3.97 4.09
N ILE A 236 -10.22 -3.95 5.25
CA ILE A 236 -10.24 -5.11 6.14
C ILE A 236 -10.89 -6.33 5.49
N ASN A 237 -11.87 -6.07 4.64
CA ASN A 237 -12.59 -7.07 3.87
C ASN A 237 -11.74 -7.76 2.78
N TYR A 238 -10.44 -7.47 2.67
CA TYR A 238 -9.51 -8.23 1.83
C TYR A 238 -8.97 -9.48 2.54
N PHE A 239 -8.96 -9.52 3.89
CA PHE A 239 -8.47 -10.67 4.65
C PHE A 239 -9.24 -11.97 4.38
N ARG A 240 -10.54 -11.86 4.09
CA ARG A 240 -11.40 -12.98 3.68
C ARG A 240 -11.14 -13.53 2.28
N SER A 241 -10.35 -12.81 1.47
CA SER A 241 -10.12 -13.19 0.09
C SER A 241 -9.28 -14.47 0.04
N PRO A 242 -9.66 -15.47 -0.78
CA PRO A 242 -8.79 -16.62 -1.05
C PRO A 242 -7.48 -16.19 -1.74
N LYS A 243 -7.44 -14.98 -2.32
CA LYS A 243 -6.26 -14.39 -2.96
C LYS A 243 -5.54 -13.38 -2.08
N PHE A 244 -5.88 -13.28 -0.80
CA PHE A 244 -5.19 -12.40 0.14
C PHE A 244 -3.67 -12.62 0.08
N ILE A 245 -2.93 -11.64 -0.47
CA ILE A 245 -1.47 -11.66 -0.72
C ILE A 245 -0.94 -13.04 -1.17
N ALA A 246 -1.68 -13.70 -2.07
CA ALA A 246 -1.43 -15.08 -2.46
C ALA A 246 -0.04 -15.29 -3.09
N ALA A 247 0.50 -14.27 -3.76
CA ALA A 247 1.85 -14.31 -4.32
C ALA A 247 2.95 -14.39 -3.25
N ASP A 248 2.66 -14.00 -2.01
CA ASP A 248 3.64 -13.87 -0.92
C ASP A 248 3.37 -14.84 0.24
N GLY A 249 2.58 -15.89 0.00
CA GLY A 249 2.29 -16.95 0.97
C GLY A 249 0.99 -16.77 1.75
N GLY A 250 0.20 -15.73 1.45
CA GLY A 250 -1.11 -15.56 2.06
C GLY A 250 -1.05 -15.40 3.58
N TRP A 251 -2.02 -16.03 4.23
CA TRP A 251 -2.11 -16.15 5.68
C TRP A 251 -0.85 -16.74 6.34
N ASN A 252 -0.10 -17.62 5.67
CA ASN A 252 1.14 -18.20 6.21
C ASN A 252 2.28 -17.18 6.36
N ARG A 253 2.12 -16.00 5.78
CA ARG A 253 3.06 -14.88 5.90
C ARG A 253 2.72 -13.95 7.06
N VAL A 254 1.53 -14.07 7.64
CA VAL A 254 1.02 -13.16 8.68
C VAL A 254 1.50 -13.60 10.05
N GLY A 255 2.44 -12.87 10.65
CA GLY A 255 3.00 -13.28 11.94
C GLY A 255 2.52 -12.46 13.15
N TRP A 256 1.94 -11.28 12.95
CA TRP A 256 1.47 -10.42 14.04
C TRP A 256 0.34 -9.48 13.61
N MET A 257 -0.64 -9.24 14.49
CA MET A 257 -1.65 -8.19 14.35
C MET A 257 -2.29 -7.84 15.71
N PRO A 258 -2.82 -6.63 15.91
CA PRO A 258 -3.54 -6.28 17.13
C PRO A 258 -4.70 -7.24 17.42
N LYS A 259 -4.96 -7.51 18.70
CA LYS A 259 -5.99 -8.44 19.12
C LYS A 259 -7.37 -8.08 18.58
N HIS A 260 -7.76 -6.82 18.62
CA HIS A 260 -9.07 -6.40 18.12
C HIS A 260 -9.20 -6.58 16.60
N LEU A 261 -8.11 -6.37 15.84
CA LEU A 261 -8.08 -6.67 14.41
C LEU A 261 -8.20 -8.18 14.18
N LYS A 262 -7.43 -8.98 14.92
CA LYS A 262 -7.49 -10.45 14.87
C LYS A 262 -8.89 -10.97 15.16
N ASP A 263 -9.52 -10.49 16.22
CA ASP A 263 -10.88 -10.87 16.62
C ASP A 263 -11.91 -10.49 15.53
N ARG A 264 -11.70 -9.37 14.82
CA ARG A 264 -12.60 -8.90 13.76
C ARG A 264 -12.54 -9.75 12.48
N VAL A 265 -11.40 -10.37 12.20
CA VAL A 265 -11.20 -11.21 11.00
C VAL A 265 -11.01 -12.69 11.34
N ILE A 266 -11.30 -13.10 12.58
CA ILE A 266 -10.93 -14.44 13.08
C ILE A 266 -11.54 -15.57 12.27
N ASP A 267 -12.76 -15.37 11.76
CA ASP A 267 -13.48 -16.34 10.93
C ASP A 267 -12.84 -16.52 9.54
N ASP A 268 -12.01 -15.56 9.11
CA ASP A 268 -11.30 -15.57 7.84
C ASP A 268 -9.89 -16.17 7.96
N ILE A 269 -9.39 -16.39 9.19
CA ILE A 269 -8.05 -16.94 9.44
C ILE A 269 -8.11 -18.47 9.31
N PRO A 270 -7.20 -19.10 8.54
CA PRO A 270 -7.11 -20.56 8.50
C PRO A 270 -6.87 -21.14 9.90
N GLY A 271 -7.69 -22.12 10.28
CA GLY A 271 -7.69 -22.65 11.66
C GLY A 271 -6.39 -23.33 12.09
N ASP A 272 -5.54 -23.74 11.14
CA ASP A 272 -4.23 -24.32 11.41
C ASP A 272 -3.15 -23.28 11.76
N ILE A 273 -3.39 -21.99 11.49
CA ILE A 273 -2.44 -20.92 11.80
C ILE A 273 -2.94 -19.90 12.81
N VAL A 274 -4.23 -19.90 13.15
CA VAL A 274 -4.84 -18.86 14.00
C VAL A 274 -4.11 -18.65 15.33
N ASP A 275 -3.67 -19.73 15.96
CA ASP A 275 -2.91 -19.70 17.23
C ASP A 275 -1.43 -19.34 17.05
N ALA A 276 -0.93 -19.32 15.81
CA ALA A 276 0.44 -18.98 15.47
C ALA A 276 0.64 -17.51 15.08
N ILE A 277 -0.44 -16.73 14.96
CA ILE A 277 -0.38 -15.28 14.75
C ILE A 277 -0.35 -14.58 16.10
N ALA A 278 0.73 -13.86 16.40
CA ALA A 278 0.88 -13.13 17.65
C ALA A 278 0.01 -11.87 17.71
N THR A 279 -0.28 -11.42 18.93
CA THR A 279 -0.89 -10.13 19.23
C THR A 279 0.01 -9.29 20.12
N GLU A 280 -0.40 -8.06 20.44
CA GLU A 280 0.23 -7.20 21.45
C GLU A 280 0.24 -7.83 22.85
N GLU A 281 -0.65 -8.80 23.14
CA GLU A 281 -0.64 -9.54 24.41
C GLU A 281 0.46 -10.61 24.45
N ASP A 282 0.92 -11.08 23.29
CA ASP A 282 1.92 -12.13 23.15
C ASP A 282 3.34 -11.58 22.95
N ALA A 283 3.46 -10.51 22.15
CA ALA A 283 4.73 -9.93 21.76
C ALA A 283 4.61 -8.44 21.41
N THR A 284 5.46 -7.63 22.05
CA THR A 284 5.54 -6.17 21.84
C THR A 284 6.85 -5.74 21.16
N ASP A 285 7.77 -6.66 20.91
CA ASP A 285 9.07 -6.41 20.27
C ASP A 285 9.51 -7.60 19.40
N LEU A 286 10.60 -7.43 18.65
CA LEU A 286 11.08 -8.46 17.72
C LEU A 286 11.57 -9.74 18.40
N ASP A 287 12.13 -9.66 19.60
CA ASP A 287 12.70 -10.82 20.31
C ASP A 287 11.58 -11.70 20.88
N SER A 288 10.59 -11.09 21.55
CA SER A 288 9.38 -11.74 22.03
C SER A 288 8.58 -12.33 20.87
N LEU A 289 8.44 -11.61 19.76
CA LEU A 289 7.74 -12.09 18.57
C LEU A 289 8.44 -13.31 17.96
N LYS A 290 9.77 -13.27 17.84
CA LYS A 290 10.54 -14.42 17.35
C LYS A 290 10.33 -15.66 18.23
N ALA A 291 10.37 -15.48 19.55
CA ALA A 291 10.17 -16.58 20.51
C ALA A 291 8.78 -17.20 20.35
N PHE A 292 7.74 -16.37 20.25
CA PHE A 292 6.36 -16.81 20.04
C PHE A 292 6.20 -17.60 18.74
N LEU A 293 6.71 -17.08 17.62
CA LEU A 293 6.60 -17.76 16.32
C LEU A 293 7.24 -19.16 16.34
N ILE A 294 8.37 -19.32 17.04
CA ILE A 294 9.04 -20.61 17.24
C ILE A 294 8.20 -21.55 18.11
N GLU A 295 7.70 -21.05 19.24
CA GLU A 295 6.90 -21.84 20.19
C GLU A 295 5.62 -22.37 19.54
N LYS A 296 4.91 -21.50 18.82
CA LYS A 296 3.66 -21.83 18.12
C LYS A 296 3.89 -22.51 16.78
N LYS A 297 5.14 -22.73 16.37
CA LYS A 297 5.54 -23.38 15.11
C LYS A 297 4.87 -22.71 13.90
N HIS A 298 4.88 -21.39 13.86
CA HIS A 298 4.37 -20.63 12.73
C HIS A 298 4.98 -21.13 11.41
N PRO A 299 4.23 -21.24 10.30
CA PRO A 299 4.72 -21.80 9.03
C PRO A 299 6.07 -21.23 8.57
N ILE A 300 6.30 -19.93 8.81
CA ILE A 300 7.55 -19.25 8.47
C ILE A 300 8.81 -19.85 9.09
N VAL A 301 8.69 -20.48 10.27
CA VAL A 301 9.82 -21.04 11.01
C VAL A 301 10.45 -22.22 10.25
N ALA A 302 9.66 -22.93 9.44
CA ALA A 302 10.19 -23.97 8.56
C ALA A 302 11.10 -23.37 7.48
N GLU A 303 10.74 -22.22 6.91
CA GLU A 303 11.53 -21.54 5.89
C GLU A 303 12.85 -20.99 6.42
N TRP A 304 12.90 -20.55 7.68
CA TRP A 304 14.14 -20.11 8.32
C TRP A 304 15.19 -21.21 8.30
N LYS A 305 14.80 -22.45 8.64
CA LYS A 305 15.69 -23.61 8.62
C LYS A 305 16.22 -23.90 7.23
N THR A 306 15.34 -23.86 6.21
CA THR A 306 15.75 -24.08 4.82
C THR A 306 16.72 -22.99 4.33
N LYS A 307 16.48 -21.72 4.70
CA LYS A 307 17.37 -20.60 4.36
C LYS A 307 18.72 -20.70 5.08
N GLU A 308 18.74 -21.14 6.34
CA GLU A 308 19.99 -21.40 7.07
C GLU A 308 20.77 -22.57 6.46
N GLU A 309 20.12 -23.68 6.13
CA GLU A 309 20.75 -24.82 5.45
C GLU A 309 21.28 -24.45 4.06
N ALA A 310 20.57 -23.61 3.31
CA ALA A 310 21.02 -23.09 2.02
C ALA A 310 22.26 -22.19 2.16
N LYS A 311 22.27 -21.29 3.15
CA LYS A 311 23.44 -20.44 3.46
C LYS A 311 24.66 -21.27 3.88
N VAL A 312 24.47 -22.36 4.64
CA VAL A 312 25.55 -23.28 5.02
C VAL A 312 26.07 -24.06 3.81
N LYS A 313 25.20 -24.48 2.89
CA LYS A 313 25.61 -25.15 1.63
C LYS A 313 26.37 -24.21 0.69
N GLU A 314 25.95 -22.96 0.54
CA GLU A 314 26.69 -21.96 -0.25
C GLU A 314 28.05 -21.59 0.38
N ALA A 315 28.11 -21.52 1.72
CA ALA A 315 29.38 -21.29 2.44
C ALA A 315 30.34 -22.49 2.35
N GLY A 316 29.81 -23.73 2.38
CA GLY A 316 30.58 -24.96 2.23
C GLY A 316 31.08 -25.25 0.81
N ALA A 317 30.50 -24.61 -0.21
CA ALA A 317 30.91 -24.72 -1.61
C ALA A 317 32.06 -23.76 -2.01
N LYS A 318 32.48 -22.85 -1.11
CA LYS A 318 33.66 -22.01 -1.33
C LYS A 318 34.92 -22.73 -0.83
N THR A 319 35.58 -23.49 -1.70
CA THR A 319 36.93 -24.02 -1.48
C THR A 319 37.95 -22.87 -1.36
N PRO A 320 39.02 -23.01 -0.55
CA PRO A 320 40.05 -21.96 -0.43
C PRO A 320 40.90 -21.94 -1.71
N THR A 321 40.87 -20.83 -2.44
CA THR A 321 41.82 -20.60 -3.53
C THR A 321 43.22 -20.38 -2.95
N ALA A 322 44.20 -21.14 -3.47
CA ALA A 322 45.63 -21.06 -3.19
C ALA A 322 46.23 -19.68 -3.55
N PRO A 323 47.45 -19.36 -3.07
CA PRO A 323 47.95 -17.98 -2.94
C PRO A 323 48.26 -17.28 -4.26
N ALA A 324 48.16 -15.94 -4.20
CA ALA A 324 48.41 -14.99 -5.28
C ALA A 324 49.78 -15.16 -5.95
N ALA A 325 49.79 -15.20 -7.29
CA ALA A 325 50.97 -14.94 -8.12
C ALA A 325 51.19 -13.42 -8.27
N PRO A 326 52.45 -12.93 -8.35
CA PRO A 326 52.73 -11.51 -8.36
C PRO A 326 52.49 -10.86 -9.73
N VAL A 327 51.99 -9.62 -9.67
CA VAL A 327 51.74 -8.71 -10.79
C VAL A 327 53.07 -8.25 -11.42
N PRO A 328 53.25 -8.23 -12.75
CA PRO A 328 54.35 -7.50 -13.37
C PRO A 328 54.00 -6.01 -13.53
N ALA A 329 54.97 -5.16 -13.21
CA ALA A 329 54.95 -3.70 -13.37
C ALA A 329 54.87 -3.27 -14.86
N PRO A 330 54.39 -2.04 -15.17
CA PRO A 330 54.27 -1.58 -16.55
C PRO A 330 55.64 -1.13 -17.09
N VAL A 331 55.95 -1.56 -18.31
CA VAL A 331 57.10 -1.08 -19.09
C VAL A 331 56.60 -0.01 -20.05
N ALA A 332 57.25 1.15 -20.01
CA ALA A 332 57.06 2.25 -20.93
C ALA A 332 57.72 1.96 -22.29
N GLY A 333 57.07 2.38 -23.37
CA GLY A 333 57.77 2.88 -24.56
C GLY A 333 57.44 2.25 -25.91
N ALA A 334 57.12 3.15 -26.84
CA ALA A 334 57.36 3.14 -28.28
C ALA A 334 56.22 2.71 -29.23
N ILE A 335 56.06 3.62 -30.21
CA ILE A 335 55.04 3.82 -31.24
C ILE A 335 55.35 2.90 -32.45
N PRO A 336 54.38 2.59 -33.32
CA PRO A 336 54.45 3.23 -34.64
C PRO A 336 53.11 3.74 -35.19
N ALA A 337 53.25 4.76 -36.03
CA ALA A 337 52.23 5.53 -36.71
C ALA A 337 51.59 4.80 -37.92
N ALA A 338 50.33 5.14 -38.23
CA ALA A 338 49.83 5.33 -39.61
C ALA A 338 48.39 5.93 -39.60
N PHE A 339 48.25 7.10 -40.25
CA PHE A 339 47.00 7.73 -40.74
C PHE A 339 46.43 6.93 -41.96
N PRO A 340 45.20 7.16 -42.50
CA PRO A 340 44.53 8.47 -42.57
C PRO A 340 43.00 8.54 -42.37
N ALA A 341 42.58 9.80 -42.24
CA ALA A 341 41.23 10.32 -42.12
C ALA A 341 40.34 10.11 -43.35
N ALA A 342 39.03 9.97 -43.12
CA ALA A 342 37.98 10.37 -44.06
C ALA A 342 36.61 10.45 -43.36
N GLY A 343 35.90 11.57 -43.55
CA GLY A 343 34.43 11.58 -43.64
C GLY A 343 33.64 12.18 -42.46
N MET A 344 33.52 13.51 -42.43
CA MET A 344 32.28 14.17 -41.97
C MET A 344 31.45 14.58 -43.19
N PRO A 345 30.11 14.65 -43.04
CA PRO A 345 29.42 15.87 -43.46
C PRO A 345 28.49 16.43 -42.38
N ALA A 346 28.29 17.75 -42.50
CA ALA A 346 27.63 18.67 -41.58
C ALA A 346 26.17 18.98 -41.94
N GLY A 347 25.46 19.61 -40.97
CA GLY A 347 24.22 20.38 -41.15
C GLY A 347 22.99 19.66 -40.54
N ILE A 348 22.32 20.18 -39.51
CA ILE A 348 21.36 21.32 -39.51
C ILE A 348 21.16 21.79 -38.03
N PRO A 349 20.77 23.07 -37.77
CA PRO A 349 21.13 23.81 -36.55
C PRO A 349 20.10 23.79 -35.39
N MET A 350 20.62 24.24 -34.23
CA MET A 350 20.04 24.38 -32.87
C MET A 350 18.72 25.19 -32.77
N PRO A 351 18.09 25.20 -31.59
CA PRO A 351 18.28 26.40 -30.76
C PRO A 351 18.70 26.11 -29.31
N VAL A 352 19.53 27.04 -28.83
CA VAL A 352 20.16 27.14 -27.52
C VAL A 352 19.17 27.71 -26.51
N ALA A 353 19.06 27.11 -25.34
CA ALA A 353 18.55 27.78 -24.14
C ALA A 353 19.32 27.29 -22.90
N GLY A 354 20.02 28.23 -22.25
CA GLY A 354 20.32 28.17 -20.81
C GLY A 354 21.56 27.40 -20.36
N MET A 355 22.76 27.87 -20.71
CA MET A 355 23.95 27.59 -19.90
C MET A 355 24.01 28.60 -18.76
N SER A 356 23.95 28.11 -17.52
CA SER A 356 24.45 28.85 -16.35
C SER A 356 25.77 28.19 -15.91
N PRO A 357 26.86 28.95 -15.71
CA PRO A 357 28.15 28.41 -15.34
C PRO A 357 28.31 28.36 -13.81
N GLY A 358 28.56 27.19 -13.24
CA GLY A 358 28.96 27.07 -11.84
C GLY A 358 28.66 25.72 -11.23
N SER A 359 29.60 24.77 -11.32
CA SER A 359 29.72 23.75 -10.28
C SER A 359 31.19 23.52 -10.01
N GLY A 360 31.67 24.08 -8.90
CA GLY A 360 32.93 23.69 -8.28
C GLY A 360 32.89 22.19 -7.97
N GLY A 361 34.05 21.54 -8.13
CA GLY A 361 34.20 20.11 -7.93
C GLY A 361 33.84 19.69 -6.51
N GLY A 362 32.67 19.07 -6.34
CA GLY A 362 32.30 18.33 -5.15
C GLY A 362 32.70 16.86 -5.30
N ILE A 363 33.38 16.31 -4.30
CA ILE A 363 33.75 14.88 -4.28
C ILE A 363 32.50 14.07 -3.90
N LYS A 364 32.12 13.12 -4.75
CA LYS A 364 31.08 12.14 -4.44
C LYS A 364 31.69 10.95 -3.71
N ILE A 365 31.39 10.83 -2.42
CA ILE A 365 31.78 9.66 -1.61
C ILE A 365 30.56 8.74 -1.49
N ILE A 366 30.71 7.47 -1.84
CA ILE A 366 29.68 6.43 -1.68
C ILE A 366 30.18 5.43 -0.64
N LEU A 367 29.49 5.34 0.49
CA LEU A 367 29.78 4.38 1.56
C LEU A 367 28.74 3.26 1.51
N LYS A 368 29.19 2.02 1.35
CA LYS A 368 28.33 0.82 1.46
C LYS A 368 28.73 0.07 2.74
N ASN A 369 27.76 -0.24 3.59
CA ASN A 369 27.92 -0.94 4.87
C ASN A 369 28.83 -0.24 5.90
N ALA A 370 28.79 1.09 6.00
CA ALA A 370 29.47 1.83 7.05
C ALA A 370 28.49 2.24 8.16
N LYS A 371 28.87 2.05 9.44
CA LYS A 371 28.21 2.71 10.58
C LYS A 371 28.90 4.05 10.81
N ILE A 372 28.16 5.14 10.63
CA ILE A 372 28.65 6.50 10.90
C ILE A 372 28.09 6.92 12.26
N ASN A 373 28.98 7.21 13.21
CA ASN A 373 28.61 7.84 14.47
C ASN A 373 29.01 9.31 14.40
N ILE A 374 28.07 10.22 14.62
CA ILE A 374 28.31 11.67 14.60
C ILE A 374 28.10 12.17 16.03
N GLU A 375 29.14 12.73 16.64
CA GLU A 375 29.08 13.22 18.02
C GLU A 375 28.44 14.61 18.14
N GLN A 376 28.57 15.46 17.12
CA GLN A 376 27.98 16.81 17.09
C GLN A 376 27.80 17.29 15.66
N VAL A 377 26.68 17.98 15.39
CA VAL A 377 26.42 18.69 14.13
C VAL A 377 26.31 20.18 14.42
N ILE A 378 27.08 21.00 13.71
CA ILE A 378 27.01 22.46 13.76
C ILE A 378 26.59 22.94 12.38
N VAL A 379 25.51 23.72 12.32
CA VAL A 379 24.99 24.31 11.08
C VAL A 379 25.20 25.82 11.17
N GLU A 380 26.09 26.34 10.33
CA GLU A 380 26.27 27.78 10.14
C GLU A 380 25.69 28.19 8.78
N GLN A 381 24.94 29.28 8.76
CA GLN A 381 24.39 29.86 7.55
C GLN A 381 25.48 30.71 6.89
N THR A 382 26.04 30.23 5.79
CA THR A 382 26.87 31.07 4.91
C THR A 382 25.94 31.99 4.13
N GLU A 383 25.99 33.29 4.45
CA GLU A 383 25.40 34.34 3.62
C GLU A 383 26.16 34.41 2.28
N GLU A 384 25.44 34.18 1.19
CA GLU A 384 25.78 34.65 -0.16
C GLU A 384 24.61 35.44 -0.73
#